data_AF-A0A392RZ40-F1
#
_entry.id   AF-A0A392RZ40-F1
#
_cell.length_a   1.000
_cell.length_b   1.000
_cell.length_c   1.000
_cell.angle_alpha   90.00
_cell.angle_beta   90.00
_cell.angle_gamma   90.00
#
_symmetry.space_group_name_H-M   'P 1'
#
loop_
_entity.id
_entity.type
_entity.pdbx_description
1 polymer ?
#
loop_
_entity_poly.entity_id
_entity_poly.type
_entity_poly.pdbx_seq_one_letter_code
_entity_poly.pdbx_strand_id
1 'polypeptide(L)' 'MTEAPVLALPNFNEDFIIETDASGIGMGAVLIQQHHPICYFSQAFCPKML' A
#
# COMPACT_ATOMS: atom_id res chain seq x y z
N MET A 1 6.58 13.66 16.95
CA MET A 1 7.58 12.92 16.17
C MET A 1 6.84 12.00 15.24
N THR A 2 7.12 12.05 13.94
CA THR A 2 6.64 11.07 12.95
C THR A 2 7.88 10.38 12.38
N GLU A 3 7.95 9.07 12.51
CA GLU A 3 9.02 8.23 11.99
C GLU A 3 8.55 7.53 10.71
N ALA A 4 9.42 7.43 9.72
CA ALA A 4 9.12 6.68 8.50
C ALA A 4 9.09 5.17 8.81
N PRO A 5 8.14 4.40 8.26
CA PRO A 5 8.12 2.96 8.42
C PRO A 5 9.34 2.34 7.73
N VAL A 6 9.89 1.28 8.32
CA VAL A 6 10.93 0.46 7.70
C VAL A 6 10.27 -0.49 6.71
N LEU A 7 10.82 -0.57 5.49
CA LEU A 7 10.35 -1.45 4.42
C LEU A 7 11.30 -2.63 4.24
N ALA A 8 10.76 -3.80 3.91
CA ALA A 8 11.56 -4.94 3.48
C ALA A 8 11.75 -4.98 1.95
N LEU A 9 12.78 -5.69 1.52
CA LEU A 9 13.01 -5.98 0.11
C LEU A 9 12.04 -7.05 -0.39
N PRO A 10 11.53 -6.96 -1.63
CA PRO A 10 10.63 -7.96 -2.19
C PRO A 10 11.34 -9.31 -2.37
N ASN A 11 10.67 -10.38 -1.96
CA ASN A 11 11.09 -11.75 -2.23
C ASN A 11 10.15 -12.38 -3.27
N PHE A 12 10.64 -12.57 -4.49
CA PHE A 12 9.84 -13.11 -5.60
C PHE A 12 9.55 -14.61 -5.52
N ASN A 13 10.10 -15.32 -4.51
CA ASN A 13 9.79 -16.73 -4.25
C ASN A 13 8.62 -16.92 -3.29
N GLU A 14 8.13 -15.84 -2.69
CA GLU A 14 7.04 -15.85 -1.72
C GLU A 14 5.83 -15.13 -2.32
N ASP A 15 4.64 -15.48 -1.83
CA ASP A 15 3.42 -14.81 -2.27
C ASP A 15 3.41 -13.35 -1.82
N PHE A 16 2.80 -12.51 -2.65
CA PHE A 16 2.52 -11.12 -2.33
C PHE A 16 1.09 -10.99 -1.82
N ILE A 17 0.91 -10.27 -0.71
CA ILE A 17 -0.41 -9.89 -0.19
C ILE A 17 -0.59 -8.41 -0.45
N ILE A 18 -1.74 -8.03 -1.02
CA ILE A 18 -2.11 -6.63 -1.20
C ILE A 18 -3.28 -6.32 -0.28
N GLU A 19 -3.06 -5.39 0.64
CA GLU A 19 -4.14 -4.79 1.44
C GLU A 19 -4.50 -3.45 0.85
N THR A 20 -5.79 -3.21 0.61
CA THR A 20 -6.29 -1.96 0.01
C THR A 20 -7.35 -1.34 0.90
N ASP A 21 -7.33 -0.02 1.01
CA ASP A 21 -8.40 0.76 1.64
C ASP A 21 -8.80 1.91 0.70
N ALA A 22 -10.09 2.23 0.65
CA ALA A 22 -10.61 3.24 -0.27
C ALA A 22 -11.69 4.10 0.37
N SER A 23 -11.71 5.36 -0.05
CA SER A 23 -12.72 6.36 0.28
C SER A 23 -13.35 6.91 -1.00
N GLY A 24 -14.36 7.78 -0.89
CA GLY A 24 -14.94 8.44 -2.06
C GLY A 24 -13.93 9.28 -2.85
N ILE A 25 -12.85 9.76 -2.23
CA ILE A 25 -11.90 10.71 -2.84
C ILE A 25 -10.57 10.07 -3.27
N GLY A 26 -10.32 8.81 -2.94
CA GLY A 26 -9.05 8.16 -3.24
C GLY A 26 -8.90 6.80 -2.57
N MET A 27 -7.81 6.12 -2.91
CA MET A 27 -7.46 4.80 -2.38
C MET A 27 -5.99 4.71 -1.97
N GLY A 28 -5.72 3.85 -1.00
CA GLY A 28 -4.39 3.42 -0.61
C GLY A 28 -4.24 1.90 -0.78
N ALA A 29 -3.00 1.46 -0.93
CA ALA A 29 -2.66 0.05 -0.88
C ALA A 29 -1.31 -0.17 -0.19
N VAL A 30 -1.15 -1.33 0.45
CA VAL A 30 0.10 -1.81 1.03
C VAL A 30 0.43 -3.15 0.41
N LEU A 31 1.64 -3.27 -0.12
CA LEU A 31 2.19 -4.56 -0.54
C LEU A 31 2.90 -5.19 0.66
N ILE A 32 2.52 -6.41 1.04
CA ILE A 32 2.96 -7.09 2.25
C ILE A 32 3.51 -8.47 1.89
N GLN A 33 4.61 -8.85 2.53
CA GLN A 33 5.12 -10.22 2.54
C GLN A 33 5.53 -10.59 3.97
N GLN A 34 5.22 -11.80 4.42
CA GLN A 34 5.59 -12.28 5.76
C GLN A 34 5.17 -11.29 6.90
N HIS A 35 4.00 -10.66 6.76
CA HIS A 35 3.48 -9.63 7.68
C HIS A 35 4.34 -8.36 7.80
N HIS A 36 5.19 -8.09 6.82
CA HIS A 36 6.02 -6.89 6.76
C HIS A 36 5.74 -6.09 5.47
N PRO A 37 5.63 -4.74 5.56
CA PRO A 37 5.38 -3.91 4.38
C PRO A 37 6.60 -3.85 3.46
N ILE A 38 6.34 -4.00 2.16
CA ILE A 38 7.32 -3.86 1.07
C ILE A 38 7.20 -2.48 0.45
N CYS A 39 5.97 -2.02 0.19
CA CYS A 39 5.72 -0.67 -0.33
C CYS A 39 4.33 -0.16 0.03
N TYR A 40 4.19 1.16 -0.06
CA TYR A 40 2.92 1.87 0.10
C TYR A 40 2.56 2.56 -1.21
N PHE A 41 1.28 2.53 -1.55
CA PHE A 41 0.69 3.22 -2.69
C PHE A 41 -0.47 4.08 -2.23
N SER A 42 -0.59 5.28 -2.79
CA SER A 42 -1.71 6.20 -2.52
C SER A 42 -2.06 6.94 -3.80
N GLN A 43 -3.35 6.97 -4.13
CA GLN A 43 -3.86 7.60 -5.33
C GLN A 43 -5.16 8.34 -5.05
N ALA A 44 -5.19 9.62 -5.41
CA ALA A 44 -6.42 10.41 -5.38
C ALA A 44 -7.28 10.09 -6.61
N PHE A 45 -8.58 9.95 -6.41
CA PHE A 45 -9.52 9.77 -7.51
C PHE A 45 -9.79 11.10 -8.20
N CYS A 46 -9.92 11.07 -9.53
CA CYS A 46 -10.29 12.26 -10.29
C CYS A 46 -11.71 12.72 -9.88
N PRO A 47 -11.99 14.04 -9.87
CA PRO A 47 -13.32 14.57 -9.53
C PRO A 47 -14.47 14.03 -10.40
N LYS A 48 -14.17 13.44 -11.57
CA LYS A 48 -15.14 12.81 -12.45
C LYS A 48 -15.62 11.42 -11.97
N MET A 49 -15.02 10.87 -10.92
CA MET A 49 -15.39 9.58 -10.32
C MET A 49 -16.20 9.74 -9.02
N LEU A 50 -16.51 10.98 -8.63
CA LEU A 50 -17.46 11.35 -7.55
C LEU A 50 -18.85 11.58 -8.13
#